data_AF-A0A6P3FQ55-F1
#
_entry.id   AF-A0A6P3FQ55-F1
#
_cell.length_a   1.000
_cell.length_b   1.000
_cell.length_c   1.000
_cell.angle_alpha   90.00
_cell.angle_beta   90.00
_cell.angle_gamma   90.00
#
_symmetry.space_group_name_H-M   'P 1'
#
loop_
_entity.id
_entity.type
_entity.pdbx_description
1 polymer ?
#
loop_
_entity_poly.entity_id
_entity_poly.type
_entity_poly.pdbx_seq_one_letter_code
_entity_poly.pdbx_strand_id
1 'polypeptide(L)'
;MMPSKSGAERLDGAVAQVGTAAATAAPAGGGPDPEASSASPQQHLSRLSWPQVKRLDALLSEPIPIHGRGNFPTLSVQPRQIVQVVRSNLEEQGLRVHSVRLHGSAASHVLHPESGLGYKDLDLVFQVDLHSEACFQLTKAVALACLLDFLPAGVSRAKITPLTLKEAYVQKLVKVCTDTDRWSLISLSNKSGKNVELKFVASVRRQFEFSVDSFQIILDSLLLFGQCSSTPMSETFHPTVTGESLYGDFAEALEHLQHRVIATRSPEEIRGGGLLKYCHLLVRGFRARPSTDVRALQRYMCSRFFIDFPDLAEQKRTLGRYLEAHFGEGDSTRRYACLVTLHRVVNESTVCLMNHERRQTLDLIATLALQALAEQGPAATAALAWCPAGTDGLVPATVSYYVTPVQPLLARAHSYPTWLPCN
;
A
#
# COMPACT_ATOMS: atom_id res chain seq x y z
N MET A 1 -35.63 30.14 42.19
CA MET A 1 -35.91 31.21 43.17
C MET A 1 -35.88 30.57 44.54
N MET A 2 -35.26 31.20 45.54
CA MET A 2 -34.87 30.62 46.86
C MET A 2 -33.76 29.53 46.81
N PRO A 3 -32.98 29.31 47.90
CA PRO A 3 -31.55 29.03 47.76
C PRO A 3 -30.92 27.97 48.70
N SER A 4 -29.61 27.78 48.49
CA SER A 4 -28.51 27.40 49.41
C SER A 4 -28.78 26.92 50.85
N LYS A 5 -28.08 25.84 51.24
CA LYS A 5 -27.31 25.63 52.50
C LYS A 5 -26.37 24.43 52.28
N SER A 6 -25.03 24.58 52.32
CA SER A 6 -24.11 24.81 53.47
C SER A 6 -23.77 23.52 54.24
N GLY A 7 -22.49 23.19 54.35
CA GLY A 7 -22.00 22.04 55.13
C GLY A 7 -20.59 21.63 54.69
N ALA A 8 -19.58 22.24 55.29
CA ALA A 8 -18.18 21.87 55.11
C ALA A 8 -17.50 21.84 56.46
N GLU A 9 -16.81 20.75 56.79
CA GLU A 9 -15.78 20.73 57.82
C GLU A 9 -14.82 19.55 57.61
N ARG A 10 -13.58 19.73 58.04
CA ARG A 10 -12.54 18.69 58.15
C ARG A 10 -12.25 18.46 59.65
N LEU A 11 -11.55 17.37 59.95
CA LEU A 11 -10.47 17.18 60.95
C LEU A 11 -10.39 15.65 61.19
N ASP A 12 -9.32 14.96 60.79
CA ASP A 12 -7.97 14.85 61.41
C ASP A 12 -7.94 13.84 62.58
N GLY A 13 -6.91 12.98 62.62
CA GLY A 13 -6.62 12.14 63.81
C GLY A 13 -5.84 10.83 63.54
N ALA A 14 -4.76 10.66 64.31
CA ALA A 14 -3.85 9.50 64.51
C ALA A 14 -4.32 8.09 64.06
N VAL A 15 -3.51 7.20 63.45
CA VAL A 15 -2.12 6.72 63.76
C VAL A 15 -2.02 5.80 64.99
N ALA A 16 -1.67 4.52 64.75
CA ALA A 16 -1.08 3.60 65.74
C ALA A 16 -0.30 2.47 65.01
N GLN A 17 0.82 2.00 65.59
CA GLN A 17 1.68 0.93 65.04
C GLN A 17 1.89 -0.23 66.04
N VAL A 18 1.78 -1.49 65.58
CA VAL A 18 2.36 -2.74 66.15
C VAL A 18 2.43 -3.77 64.99
N GLY A 19 3.36 -4.72 64.82
CA GLY A 19 4.60 -5.07 65.55
C GLY A 19 4.64 -6.56 66.00
N THR A 20 5.73 -7.32 65.96
CA THR A 20 6.99 -7.21 65.17
C THR A 20 7.71 -8.57 65.24
N ALA A 21 7.96 -9.26 64.12
CA ALA A 21 8.71 -10.54 64.10
C ALA A 21 9.35 -10.85 62.73
N ALA A 22 10.52 -11.51 62.74
CA ALA A 22 11.27 -11.90 61.54
C ALA A 22 11.80 -13.33 61.67
N ALA A 23 11.98 -14.03 60.54
CA ALA A 23 12.67 -15.32 60.46
C ALA A 23 13.45 -15.40 59.13
N THR A 24 14.69 -15.89 59.18
CA THR A 24 15.63 -15.92 58.06
C THR A 24 15.78 -17.34 57.49
N ALA A 25 15.57 -17.50 56.17
CA ALA A 25 15.91 -18.74 55.46
C ALA A 25 16.16 -18.49 53.97
N ALA A 26 17.31 -18.94 53.47
CA ALA A 26 17.71 -19.07 52.07
C ALA A 26 18.98 -19.96 52.00
N PRO A 27 19.40 -20.51 50.85
CA PRO A 27 18.76 -20.53 49.54
C PRO A 27 18.57 -21.97 48.97
N ALA A 28 17.76 -22.12 47.91
CA ALA A 28 17.95 -23.10 46.82
C ALA A 28 16.85 -22.97 45.76
N GLY A 29 17.19 -23.12 44.47
CA GLY A 29 16.22 -23.18 43.36
C GLY A 29 16.40 -22.08 42.32
N GLY A 30 17.22 -22.34 41.30
CA GLY A 30 17.36 -21.42 40.15
C GLY A 30 16.16 -21.54 39.20
N GLY A 31 15.38 -20.48 39.08
CA GLY A 31 14.53 -20.24 37.91
C GLY A 31 15.26 -19.30 36.93
N PRO A 32 14.96 -19.36 35.62
CA PRO A 32 15.56 -18.44 34.66
C PRO A 32 15.05 -17.00 34.89
N ASP A 33 15.96 -16.03 34.80
CA ASP A 33 15.61 -14.62 34.91
C ASP A 33 14.63 -14.17 33.81
N PRO A 34 13.60 -13.38 34.14
CA PRO A 34 12.75 -12.74 33.15
C PRO A 34 13.47 -11.52 32.55
N GLU A 35 14.53 -11.75 31.76
CA GLU A 35 15.26 -10.68 31.08
C GLU A 35 14.37 -9.94 30.07
N ALA A 36 13.81 -8.84 30.55
CA ALA A 36 13.68 -7.57 29.84
C ALA A 36 13.17 -7.65 28.39
N SER A 37 11.87 -7.91 28.24
CA SER A 37 11.10 -7.44 27.07
C SER A 37 10.90 -5.91 27.08
N SER A 38 11.93 -5.14 27.49
CA SER A 38 11.99 -3.69 27.45
C SER A 38 12.22 -3.21 26.00
N ALA A 39 11.22 -3.43 25.14
CA ALA A 39 11.18 -2.87 23.80
C ALA A 39 11.31 -1.34 23.90
N SER A 40 12.44 -0.81 23.42
CA SER A 40 12.74 0.62 23.60
C SER A 40 11.65 1.48 22.93
N PRO A 41 11.12 2.53 23.60
CA PRO A 41 9.68 2.82 23.49
C PRO A 41 9.16 3.37 22.16
N GLN A 42 10.06 3.64 21.19
CA GLN A 42 9.74 4.34 19.94
C GLN A 42 10.49 3.79 18.71
N GLN A 43 10.94 2.53 18.70
CA GLN A 43 11.61 1.91 17.52
C GLN A 43 10.82 1.99 16.20
N HIS A 44 9.50 2.12 16.28
CA HIS A 44 8.60 2.28 15.14
C HIS A 44 8.51 3.71 14.59
N LEU A 45 9.11 4.70 15.26
CA LEU A 45 9.10 6.10 14.87
C LEU A 45 10.49 6.57 14.46
N SER A 46 10.56 7.49 13.49
CA SER A 46 11.80 8.18 13.13
C SER A 46 11.53 9.61 12.67
N ARG A 47 12.52 10.49 12.83
CA ARG A 47 12.47 11.86 12.30
C ARG A 47 12.93 11.86 10.84
N LEU A 48 12.13 12.47 9.95
CA LEU A 48 12.53 12.63 8.56
C LEU A 48 13.71 13.61 8.46
N SER A 49 14.70 13.22 7.66
CA SER A 49 15.81 14.11 7.26
C SER A 49 15.30 15.25 6.35
N TRP A 50 16.03 16.37 6.29
CA TRP A 50 15.67 17.50 5.43
C TRP A 50 15.38 17.12 3.96
N PRO A 51 16.16 16.25 3.27
CA PRO A 51 15.81 15.79 1.93
C PRO A 51 14.47 15.04 1.83
N GLN A 52 14.04 14.35 2.89
CA GLN A 52 12.73 13.69 2.97
C GLN A 52 11.61 14.71 3.25
N VAL A 53 11.82 15.65 4.17
CA VAL A 53 10.87 16.75 4.44
C VAL A 53 10.64 17.60 3.18
N LYS A 54 11.71 17.94 2.45
CA LYS A 54 11.63 18.69 1.19
C LYS A 54 10.88 17.93 0.08
N ARG A 55 11.05 16.60 -0.01
CA ARG A 55 10.25 15.76 -0.94
C ARG A 55 8.79 15.67 -0.54
N LEU A 56 8.50 15.57 0.76
CA LEU A 56 7.13 15.57 1.29
C LEU A 56 6.42 16.90 0.99
N ASP A 57 7.09 18.02 1.22
CA ASP A 57 6.56 19.35 0.93
C ASP A 57 6.20 19.52 -0.55
N ALA A 58 7.13 19.17 -1.44
CA ALA A 58 6.91 19.22 -2.88
C ALA A 58 5.70 18.35 -3.30
N LEU A 59 5.65 17.10 -2.85
CA LEU A 59 4.56 16.16 -3.14
C LEU A 59 3.19 16.60 -2.58
N LEU A 60 3.16 17.42 -1.53
CA LEU A 60 1.92 18.00 -1.00
C LEU A 60 1.57 19.38 -1.59
N SER A 61 2.53 20.05 -2.24
CA SER A 61 2.38 21.36 -2.89
C SER A 61 2.16 21.29 -4.41
N GLU A 62 2.51 20.18 -5.05
CA GLU A 62 2.28 19.94 -6.48
C GLU A 62 0.77 19.83 -6.77
N PRO A 63 0.18 20.68 -7.63
CA PRO A 63 -1.23 20.56 -8.01
C PRO A 63 -1.46 19.32 -8.88
N ILE A 64 -2.40 18.47 -8.49
CA ILE A 64 -2.69 17.20 -9.19
C ILE A 64 -4.09 17.20 -9.83
N PRO A 65 -4.25 16.55 -11.00
CA PRO A 65 -5.49 16.61 -11.78
C PRO A 65 -6.54 15.56 -11.34
N ILE A 66 -7.60 16.01 -10.69
CA ILE A 66 -8.79 15.19 -10.40
C ILE A 66 -9.76 15.33 -11.57
N HIS A 67 -9.92 14.25 -12.34
CA HIS A 67 -10.59 14.30 -13.63
C HIS A 67 -12.11 14.11 -13.51
N GLY A 68 -12.87 15.06 -14.03
CA GLY A 68 -14.32 14.92 -14.19
C GLY A 68 -14.71 13.89 -15.26
N ARG A 69 -15.85 13.21 -15.04
CA ARG A 69 -16.57 12.43 -16.04
C ARG A 69 -17.59 13.30 -16.78
N GLY A 70 -17.84 12.97 -18.05
CA GLY A 70 -18.74 13.75 -18.91
C GLY A 70 -18.25 15.19 -19.07
N ASN A 71 -19.13 16.16 -18.84
CA ASN A 71 -18.85 17.58 -19.03
C ASN A 71 -18.33 18.28 -17.76
N PHE A 72 -18.00 17.54 -16.69
CA PHE A 72 -17.39 18.14 -15.50
C PHE A 72 -15.92 18.50 -15.77
N PRO A 73 -15.44 19.68 -15.31
CA PRO A 73 -14.06 20.11 -15.54
C PRO A 73 -13.05 19.19 -14.82
N THR A 74 -11.78 19.26 -15.21
CA THR A 74 -10.71 18.67 -14.39
C THR A 74 -10.34 19.67 -13.30
N LEU A 75 -10.35 19.25 -12.04
CA LEU A 75 -9.90 20.04 -10.90
C LEU A 75 -8.37 19.98 -10.83
N SER A 76 -7.71 21.08 -10.54
CA SER A 76 -6.27 21.13 -10.25
C SER A 76 -6.09 21.55 -8.81
N VAL A 77 -5.69 20.63 -7.94
CA VAL A 77 -5.75 20.81 -6.48
C VAL A 77 -4.47 20.30 -5.83
N GLN A 78 -3.93 21.04 -4.86
CA GLN A 78 -2.79 20.57 -4.07
C GLN A 78 -3.26 19.60 -2.98
N PRO A 79 -2.58 18.47 -2.73
CA PRO A 79 -2.93 17.57 -1.62
C PRO A 79 -3.02 18.27 -0.26
N ARG A 80 -2.16 19.27 -0.01
CA ARG A 80 -2.20 20.14 1.18
C ARG A 80 -3.55 20.83 1.36
N GLN A 81 -4.12 21.38 0.27
CA GLN A 81 -5.43 22.04 0.28
C GLN A 81 -6.55 21.03 0.55
N ILE A 82 -6.49 19.83 -0.05
CA ILE A 82 -7.46 18.76 0.22
C ILE A 82 -7.43 18.38 1.71
N VAL A 83 -6.25 18.17 2.29
CA VAL A 83 -6.12 17.85 3.72
C VAL A 83 -6.64 18.96 4.61
N GLN A 84 -6.28 20.22 4.33
CA GLN A 84 -6.71 21.37 5.13
C GLN A 84 -8.23 21.55 5.10
N VAL A 85 -8.85 21.56 3.92
CA VAL A 85 -10.31 21.77 3.78
C VAL A 85 -11.10 20.60 4.37
N VAL A 86 -10.68 19.35 4.13
CA VAL A 86 -11.33 18.16 4.73
C VAL A 86 -11.20 18.19 6.25
N ARG A 87 -10.02 18.52 6.80
CA ARG A 87 -9.81 18.58 8.26
C ARG A 87 -10.72 19.62 8.91
N SER A 88 -10.67 20.87 8.47
CA SER A 88 -11.45 21.96 9.08
C SER A 88 -12.94 21.65 9.05
N ASN A 89 -13.46 21.20 7.90
CA ASN A 89 -14.88 20.83 7.78
C ASN A 89 -15.30 19.64 8.67
N LEU A 90 -14.40 18.70 8.98
CA LEU A 90 -14.70 17.63 9.94
C LEU A 90 -14.72 18.14 11.39
N GLU A 91 -13.70 18.93 11.77
CA GLU A 91 -13.56 19.48 13.11
C GLU A 91 -14.68 20.49 13.44
N GLU A 92 -15.07 21.34 12.47
CA GLU A 92 -16.23 22.26 12.56
C GLU A 92 -17.56 21.53 12.73
N GLN A 93 -17.71 20.34 12.13
CA GLN A 93 -18.90 19.49 12.27
C GLN A 93 -18.79 18.51 13.46
N GLY A 94 -17.83 18.74 14.36
CA GLY A 94 -17.67 17.98 15.62
C GLY A 94 -17.01 16.61 15.49
N LEU A 95 -16.54 16.21 14.30
CA LEU A 95 -15.78 14.96 14.11
C LEU A 95 -14.28 15.22 14.26
N ARG A 96 -13.75 14.90 15.44
CA ARG A 96 -12.33 15.07 15.76
C ARG A 96 -11.42 14.31 14.79
N VAL A 97 -10.40 15.00 14.28
CA VAL A 97 -9.29 14.42 13.52
C VAL A 97 -8.05 14.35 14.42
N HIS A 98 -7.60 13.15 14.76
CA HIS A 98 -6.48 12.94 15.69
C HIS A 98 -5.12 13.20 15.05
N SER A 99 -4.93 12.75 13.81
CA SER A 99 -3.79 13.09 12.96
C SER A 99 -4.16 12.91 11.48
N VAL A 100 -3.43 13.57 10.59
CA VAL A 100 -3.47 13.27 9.14
C VAL A 100 -2.11 12.76 8.68
N ARG A 101 -2.13 11.70 7.87
CA ARG A 101 -0.95 10.89 7.53
C ARG A 101 -0.89 10.57 6.04
N LEU A 102 0.30 10.62 5.44
CA LEU A 102 0.57 10.05 4.12
C LEU A 102 0.94 8.56 4.27
N HIS A 103 0.38 7.67 3.46
CA HIS A 103 0.56 6.21 3.61
C HIS A 103 1.29 5.57 2.40
N GLY A 104 1.80 4.35 2.61
CA GLY A 104 2.00 3.36 1.55
C GLY A 104 3.07 3.74 0.54
N SER A 105 2.79 3.53 -0.75
CA SER A 105 3.79 3.74 -1.81
C SER A 105 4.27 5.20 -1.90
N ALA A 106 3.40 6.17 -1.63
CA ALA A 106 3.76 7.60 -1.62
C ALA A 106 4.67 7.94 -0.44
N ALA A 107 4.36 7.45 0.77
CA ALA A 107 5.25 7.60 1.93
C ALA A 107 6.61 6.94 1.69
N SER A 108 6.61 5.74 1.11
CA SER A 108 7.84 4.99 0.75
C SER A 108 8.69 5.77 -0.26
N HIS A 109 8.08 6.37 -1.28
CA HIS A 109 8.78 7.19 -2.27
C HIS A 109 9.36 8.49 -1.68
N VAL A 110 8.67 9.13 -0.72
CA VAL A 110 9.22 10.27 0.04
C VAL A 110 10.46 9.83 0.84
N LEU A 111 10.43 8.68 1.51
CA LEU A 111 11.54 8.19 2.31
C LEU A 111 12.75 7.78 1.45
N HIS A 112 12.54 6.97 0.40
CA HIS A 112 13.59 6.53 -0.53
C HIS A 112 13.05 6.36 -1.98
N PRO A 113 13.25 7.36 -2.86
CA PRO A 113 12.66 7.37 -4.20
C PRO A 113 13.31 6.36 -5.18
N GLU A 114 14.57 5.97 -4.94
CA GLU A 114 15.38 5.08 -5.79
C GLU A 114 15.06 3.59 -5.63
N SER A 115 14.09 3.26 -4.75
CA SER A 115 13.55 1.92 -4.54
C SER A 115 13.02 1.24 -5.81
N GLY A 116 12.72 2.00 -6.87
CA GLY A 116 12.20 1.46 -8.15
C GLY A 116 10.73 1.04 -8.10
N LEU A 117 10.07 1.20 -6.94
CA LEU A 117 8.62 1.03 -6.79
C LEU A 117 7.85 2.19 -7.46
N GLY A 118 8.40 3.40 -7.36
CA GLY A 118 7.65 4.64 -7.59
C GLY A 118 6.57 4.81 -6.52
N TYR A 119 5.53 5.57 -6.84
CA TYR A 119 4.26 5.54 -6.13
C TYR A 119 3.10 5.55 -7.12
N LYS A 120 1.99 4.96 -6.70
CA LYS A 120 0.77 4.84 -7.49
C LYS A 120 -0.26 5.84 -6.98
N ASP A 121 -1.15 5.42 -6.10
CA ASP A 121 -2.17 6.28 -5.50
C ASP A 121 -1.56 7.13 -4.37
N LEU A 122 -2.15 8.31 -4.15
CA LEU A 122 -1.82 9.22 -3.07
C LEU A 122 -2.76 8.97 -1.88
N ASP A 123 -2.28 8.18 -0.92
CA ASP A 123 -3.05 7.74 0.23
C ASP A 123 -3.00 8.76 1.38
N LEU A 124 -4.09 9.49 1.58
CA LEU A 124 -4.27 10.47 2.64
C LEU A 124 -5.16 9.89 3.74
N VAL A 125 -4.55 9.49 4.86
CA VAL A 125 -5.21 8.83 5.99
C VAL A 125 -5.53 9.85 7.09
N PHE A 126 -6.81 10.02 7.39
CA PHE A 126 -7.33 10.82 8.50
C PHE A 126 -7.72 9.87 9.63
N GLN A 127 -7.09 9.99 10.80
CA GLN A 127 -7.48 9.24 11.99
C GLN A 127 -8.67 9.93 12.66
N VAL A 128 -9.84 9.27 12.72
CA VAL A 128 -11.13 9.87 13.12
C VAL A 128 -12.05 8.90 13.86
N ASP A 129 -12.89 9.41 14.76
CA ASP A 129 -13.77 8.60 15.62
C ASP A 129 -15.07 8.14 14.91
N LEU A 130 -15.00 7.05 14.13
CA LEU A 130 -16.15 6.49 13.38
C LEU A 130 -17.08 5.64 14.26
N HIS A 131 -17.66 6.24 15.30
CA HIS A 131 -18.50 5.54 16.29
C HIS A 131 -19.92 5.20 15.79
N SER A 132 -20.47 5.91 14.80
CA SER A 132 -21.84 5.71 14.30
C SER A 132 -21.99 5.88 12.78
N GLU A 133 -23.17 5.53 12.24
CA GLU A 133 -23.50 5.76 10.82
C GLU A 133 -23.40 7.24 10.42
N ALA A 134 -23.76 8.15 11.33
CA ALA A 134 -23.67 9.58 11.09
C ALA A 134 -22.22 10.01 10.78
N CYS A 135 -21.23 9.44 11.47
CA CYS A 135 -19.80 9.69 11.21
C CYS A 135 -19.39 9.24 9.78
N PHE A 136 -19.91 8.09 9.31
CA PHE A 136 -19.67 7.59 7.96
C PHE A 136 -20.34 8.44 6.87
N GLN A 137 -21.55 8.94 7.12
CA GLN A 137 -22.20 9.85 6.18
C GLN A 137 -21.58 11.26 6.22
N LEU A 138 -21.10 11.73 7.38
CA LEU A 138 -20.43 13.02 7.54
C LEU A 138 -19.08 13.07 6.80
N THR A 139 -18.21 12.07 7.00
CA THR A 139 -16.92 11.99 6.26
C THR A 139 -17.11 11.96 4.74
N LYS A 140 -18.12 11.23 4.27
CA LYS A 140 -18.57 11.23 2.87
C LYS A 140 -19.14 12.59 2.42
N ALA A 141 -19.95 13.26 3.25
CA ALA A 141 -20.53 14.55 2.92
C ALA A 141 -19.45 15.64 2.81
N VAL A 142 -18.55 15.74 3.78
CA VAL A 142 -17.44 16.70 3.79
C VAL A 142 -16.50 16.46 2.60
N ALA A 143 -16.07 15.22 2.35
CA ALA A 143 -15.18 14.93 1.23
C ALA A 143 -15.81 15.23 -0.15
N LEU A 144 -17.15 15.09 -0.28
CA LEU A 144 -17.87 15.50 -1.49
C LEU A 144 -18.05 17.03 -1.55
N ALA A 145 -18.26 17.71 -0.43
CA ALA A 145 -18.37 19.17 -0.36
C ALA A 145 -17.07 19.87 -0.78
N CYS A 146 -15.91 19.37 -0.35
CA CYS A 146 -14.60 19.91 -0.73
C CYS A 146 -14.41 19.98 -2.26
N LEU A 147 -14.97 19.03 -3.01
CA LEU A 147 -14.91 19.03 -4.49
C LEU A 147 -15.69 20.19 -5.12
N LEU A 148 -16.67 20.77 -4.42
CA LEU A 148 -17.40 21.96 -4.86
C LEU A 148 -16.52 23.22 -4.75
N ASP A 149 -15.70 23.30 -3.70
CA ASP A 149 -14.81 24.44 -3.44
C ASP A 149 -13.69 24.53 -4.47
N PHE A 150 -13.15 23.38 -4.87
CA PHE A 150 -12.11 23.24 -5.89
C PHE A 150 -12.61 23.45 -7.34
N LEU A 151 -13.91 23.73 -7.56
CA LEU A 151 -14.42 24.03 -8.90
C LEU A 151 -13.86 25.38 -9.42
N PRO A 152 -13.36 25.43 -10.68
CA PRO A 152 -12.89 26.67 -11.30
C PRO A 152 -13.87 27.83 -11.25
N ALA A 153 -13.34 29.06 -11.24
CA ALA A 153 -14.13 30.27 -11.34
C ALA A 153 -14.99 30.26 -12.62
N GLY A 154 -16.24 30.73 -12.51
CA GLY A 154 -17.23 30.70 -13.59
C GLY A 154 -18.10 29.44 -13.66
N VAL A 155 -17.77 28.36 -12.95
CA VAL A 155 -18.64 27.17 -12.86
C VAL A 155 -19.87 27.48 -11.98
N SER A 156 -21.08 27.33 -12.53
CA SER A 156 -22.31 27.57 -11.78
C SER A 156 -22.56 26.47 -10.73
N ARG A 157 -22.32 26.80 -9.46
CA ARG A 157 -22.49 25.90 -8.30
C ARG A 157 -23.96 25.58 -7.99
N ALA A 158 -24.90 26.42 -8.43
CA ALA A 158 -26.31 26.40 -8.00
C ALA A 158 -27.14 25.15 -8.37
N LYS A 159 -26.65 24.29 -9.28
CA LYS A 159 -27.29 23.00 -9.63
C LYS A 159 -26.44 21.78 -9.28
N ILE A 160 -25.28 21.97 -8.63
CA ILE A 160 -24.34 20.90 -8.32
C ILE A 160 -24.71 20.31 -6.96
N THR A 161 -25.01 19.01 -6.96
CA THR A 161 -25.37 18.25 -5.75
C THR A 161 -24.24 17.29 -5.36
N PRO A 162 -24.16 16.84 -4.09
CA PRO A 162 -23.22 15.80 -3.67
C PRO A 162 -23.35 14.51 -4.50
N LEU A 163 -24.55 14.20 -5.00
CA LEU A 163 -24.77 13.05 -5.90
C LEU A 163 -24.05 13.23 -7.24
N THR A 164 -24.19 14.42 -7.86
CA THR A 164 -23.50 14.72 -9.12
C THR A 164 -21.98 14.79 -8.96
N LEU A 165 -21.46 15.31 -7.84
CA LEU A 165 -20.02 15.32 -7.54
C LEU A 165 -19.48 13.89 -7.36
N LYS A 166 -20.24 13.03 -6.69
CA LYS A 166 -19.94 11.59 -6.53
C LYS A 166 -19.87 10.88 -7.89
N GLU A 167 -20.81 11.12 -8.79
CA GLU A 167 -20.78 10.54 -10.14
C GLU A 167 -19.67 11.12 -11.02
N ALA A 168 -19.40 12.42 -10.93
CA ALA A 168 -18.40 13.12 -11.73
C ALA A 168 -16.96 12.74 -11.38
N TYR A 169 -16.60 12.72 -10.09
CA TYR A 169 -15.19 12.69 -9.66
C TYR A 169 -14.79 11.43 -8.88
N VAL A 170 -15.74 10.72 -8.25
CA VAL A 170 -15.39 9.57 -7.40
C VAL A 170 -15.30 8.29 -8.24
N GLN A 171 -14.14 7.67 -8.20
CA GLN A 171 -13.84 6.41 -8.89
C GLN A 171 -14.28 5.20 -8.08
N LYS A 172 -14.15 5.26 -6.74
CA LYS A 172 -14.41 4.15 -5.83
C LYS A 172 -14.82 4.70 -4.45
N LEU A 173 -15.87 4.13 -3.90
CA LEU A 173 -16.27 4.29 -2.50
C LEU A 173 -16.15 2.94 -1.79
N VAL A 174 -15.60 2.91 -0.59
CA VAL A 174 -15.64 1.74 0.31
C VAL A 174 -16.02 2.20 1.71
N LYS A 175 -16.80 1.39 2.40
CA LYS A 175 -17.11 1.53 3.83
C LYS A 175 -16.96 0.15 4.46
N VAL A 176 -16.19 0.07 5.54
CA VAL A 176 -16.05 -1.13 6.37
C VAL A 176 -16.43 -0.74 7.79
N CYS A 177 -17.34 -1.52 8.38
CA CYS A 177 -17.79 -1.35 9.76
C CYS A 177 -18.07 -2.72 10.33
N THR A 178 -17.03 -3.35 10.87
CA THR A 178 -17.06 -4.60 11.63
C THR A 178 -16.58 -4.35 13.05
N ASP A 179 -16.52 -5.40 13.88
CA ASP A 179 -16.03 -5.32 15.25
C ASP A 179 -14.52 -4.99 15.32
N THR A 180 -13.76 -5.29 14.25
CA THR A 180 -12.31 -5.02 14.15
C THR A 180 -11.94 -3.88 13.22
N ASP A 181 -12.67 -3.70 12.11
CA ASP A 181 -12.30 -2.79 11.03
C ASP A 181 -13.41 -1.74 10.83
N ARG A 182 -13.10 -0.48 11.14
CA ARG A 182 -14.01 0.67 11.07
C ARG A 182 -13.34 1.80 10.29
N TRP A 183 -13.57 1.84 8.98
CA TRP A 183 -12.95 2.80 8.07
C TRP A 183 -13.77 3.05 6.79
N SER A 184 -13.51 4.18 6.15
CA SER A 184 -14.13 4.62 4.89
C SER A 184 -13.06 5.08 3.91
N LEU A 185 -13.29 4.93 2.60
CA LEU A 185 -12.34 5.26 1.55
C LEU A 185 -13.07 5.90 0.36
N ILE A 186 -12.55 7.05 -0.07
CA ILE A 186 -13.06 7.83 -1.21
C ILE A 186 -11.91 8.06 -2.18
N SER A 187 -11.94 7.36 -3.32
CA SER A 187 -10.90 7.42 -4.35
C SER A 187 -11.33 8.39 -5.45
N LEU A 188 -10.60 9.48 -5.62
CA LEU A 188 -10.84 10.53 -6.60
C LEU A 188 -10.10 10.21 -7.90
N SER A 189 -10.80 10.26 -9.04
CA SER A 189 -10.30 9.74 -10.30
C SER A 189 -9.15 10.57 -10.87
N ASN A 190 -8.03 9.92 -11.18
CA ASN A 190 -6.98 10.51 -12.00
C ASN A 190 -6.64 9.58 -13.17
N LYS A 191 -6.83 10.07 -14.40
CA LYS A 191 -6.57 9.31 -15.64
C LYS A 191 -5.08 8.99 -15.84
N SER A 192 -4.16 9.64 -15.13
CA SER A 192 -2.74 9.28 -15.12
C SER A 192 -2.39 8.10 -14.19
N GLY A 193 -3.39 7.39 -13.65
CA GLY A 193 -3.21 6.24 -12.74
C GLY A 193 -2.83 6.57 -11.29
N LYS A 194 -2.56 7.84 -10.97
CA LYS A 194 -2.23 8.33 -9.61
C LYS A 194 -3.46 8.91 -8.92
N ASN A 195 -4.37 8.07 -8.44
CA ASN A 195 -5.62 8.53 -7.80
C ASN A 195 -5.34 9.16 -6.42
N VAL A 196 -6.27 9.97 -5.91
CA VAL A 196 -6.20 10.47 -4.52
C VAL A 196 -7.16 9.65 -3.67
N GLU A 197 -6.66 8.88 -2.71
CA GLU A 197 -7.50 8.10 -1.80
C GLU A 197 -7.60 8.77 -0.43
N LEU A 198 -8.75 9.37 -0.14
CA LEU A 198 -9.09 9.90 1.17
C LEU A 198 -9.59 8.74 2.04
N LYS A 199 -8.82 8.38 3.07
CA LYS A 199 -9.03 7.23 3.94
C LYS A 199 -9.34 7.71 5.35
N PHE A 200 -10.57 7.50 5.81
CA PHE A 200 -11.03 7.88 7.15
C PHE A 200 -11.00 6.63 8.02
N VAL A 201 -10.17 6.61 9.06
CA VAL A 201 -9.83 5.39 9.81
C VAL A 201 -10.06 5.59 11.30
N ALA A 202 -10.89 4.74 11.91
CA ALA A 202 -10.99 4.60 13.36
C ALA A 202 -10.24 3.35 13.84
N SER A 203 -10.47 2.22 13.17
CA SER A 203 -9.70 0.99 13.38
C SER A 203 -9.49 0.26 12.06
N VAL A 204 -8.32 -0.35 11.91
CA VAL A 204 -8.01 -1.27 10.81
C VAL A 204 -6.97 -2.27 11.31
N ARG A 205 -7.27 -3.55 11.13
CA ARG A 205 -6.42 -4.66 11.59
C ARG A 205 -5.20 -4.83 10.68
N ARG A 206 -5.44 -4.91 9.37
CA ARG A 206 -4.44 -5.21 8.33
C ARG A 206 -3.92 -3.92 7.71
N GLN A 207 -2.81 -3.36 8.23
CA GLN A 207 -2.34 -2.03 7.83
C GLN A 207 -1.23 -2.02 6.76
N PHE A 208 -0.51 -3.13 6.60
CA PHE A 208 0.55 -3.31 5.60
C PHE A 208 0.55 -4.77 5.10
N GLU A 209 1.27 -5.05 4.01
CA GLU A 209 1.51 -6.43 3.55
C GLU A 209 2.99 -6.81 3.65
N PHE A 210 3.89 -5.89 3.26
CA PHE A 210 5.34 -6.02 3.40
C PHE A 210 5.96 -4.78 4.07
N SER A 211 7.17 -4.92 4.62
CA SER A 211 7.91 -3.81 5.25
C SER A 211 8.04 -2.59 4.34
N VAL A 212 8.30 -2.83 3.06
CA VAL A 212 8.53 -1.81 2.02
C VAL A 212 7.30 -0.97 1.64
N ASP A 213 6.12 -1.31 2.16
CA ASP A 213 4.89 -0.51 2.01
C ASP A 213 4.25 -0.09 3.34
N SER A 214 4.90 -0.40 4.47
CA SER A 214 4.36 -0.23 5.83
C SER A 214 4.45 1.20 6.40
N PHE A 215 4.94 2.16 5.61
CA PHE A 215 5.24 3.50 6.09
C PHE A 215 4.02 4.41 6.16
N GLN A 216 3.95 5.16 7.25
CA GLN A 216 3.11 6.35 7.41
C GLN A 216 4.00 7.56 7.72
N ILE A 217 3.59 8.76 7.29
CA ILE A 217 4.27 10.01 7.64
C ILE A 217 3.23 10.98 8.20
N ILE A 218 3.43 11.43 9.43
CA ILE A 218 2.51 12.33 10.15
C ILE A 218 2.66 13.74 9.59
N LEU A 219 1.58 14.29 9.04
CA LEU A 219 1.60 15.55 8.29
C LEU A 219 1.36 16.79 9.16
N ASP A 220 0.80 16.62 10.37
CA ASP A 220 0.29 17.72 11.19
C ASP A 220 1.32 18.84 11.42
N SER A 221 2.58 18.49 11.69
CA SER A 221 3.66 19.48 11.92
C SER A 221 4.02 20.29 10.67
N LEU A 222 3.90 19.68 9.47
CA LEU A 222 4.15 20.35 8.19
C LEU A 222 2.93 21.21 7.76
N LEU A 223 1.72 20.72 8.02
CA LEU A 223 0.47 21.45 7.77
C LEU A 223 0.39 22.71 8.64
N LEU A 224 0.71 22.60 9.94
CA LEU A 224 0.76 23.71 10.88
C LEU A 224 1.84 24.74 10.50
N PHE A 225 3.04 24.28 10.13
CA PHE A 225 4.09 25.18 9.65
C PHE A 225 3.61 26.01 8.45
N GLY A 226 2.94 25.38 7.48
CA GLY A 226 2.35 26.06 6.32
C GLY A 226 1.16 26.99 6.61
N GLN A 227 0.62 26.97 7.84
CA GLN A 227 -0.41 27.90 8.30
C GLN A 227 0.17 29.06 9.14
N CYS A 228 1.28 28.83 9.84
CA CYS A 228 1.86 29.80 10.78
C CYS A 228 3.13 30.52 10.26
N SER A 229 3.84 29.97 9.27
CA SER A 229 5.06 30.57 8.72
C SER A 229 4.82 31.27 7.38
N SER A 230 5.16 32.55 7.31
CA SER A 230 5.34 33.28 6.04
C SER A 230 6.71 33.05 5.39
N THR A 231 7.66 32.46 6.13
CA THR A 231 9.03 32.19 5.66
C THR A 231 9.10 30.81 5.00
N PRO A 232 9.65 30.68 3.78
CA PRO A 232 9.81 29.39 3.11
C PRO A 232 10.81 28.49 3.85
N MET A 233 10.63 27.17 3.74
CA MET A 233 11.49 26.22 4.44
C MET A 233 12.92 26.16 3.87
N SER A 234 13.87 25.94 4.78
CA SER A 234 15.28 25.70 4.47
C SER A 234 15.83 24.54 5.33
N GLU A 235 17.06 24.12 5.05
CA GLU A 235 17.75 23.10 5.83
C GLU A 235 17.93 23.49 7.30
N THR A 236 18.03 24.79 7.60
CA THR A 236 18.12 25.33 8.97
C THR A 236 16.77 25.76 9.56
N PHE A 237 15.69 25.78 8.76
CA PHE A 237 14.37 26.21 9.18
C PHE A 237 13.26 25.40 8.48
N HIS A 238 12.91 24.27 9.10
CA HIS A 238 11.81 23.39 8.68
C HIS A 238 11.19 22.70 9.93
N PRO A 239 9.92 22.26 9.87
CA PRO A 239 9.30 21.56 10.99
C PRO A 239 9.89 20.16 11.13
N THR A 240 9.98 19.66 12.37
CA THR A 240 10.27 18.24 12.61
C THR A 240 9.07 17.41 12.13
N VAL A 241 9.30 16.51 11.18
CA VAL A 241 8.28 15.59 10.67
C VAL A 241 8.62 14.17 11.11
N THR A 242 7.63 13.43 11.61
CA THR A 242 7.78 12.06 12.11
C THR A 242 7.21 11.05 11.11
N GLY A 243 8.02 10.06 10.75
CA GLY A 243 7.60 8.85 10.06
C GLY A 243 7.33 7.72 11.07
N GLU A 244 6.41 6.83 10.71
CA GLU A 244 6.03 5.64 11.46
C GLU A 244 6.09 4.40 10.55
N SER A 245 6.51 3.26 11.10
CA SER A 245 6.56 1.97 10.39
C SER A 245 5.61 0.98 11.04
N LEU A 246 4.54 0.63 10.34
CA LEU A 246 3.55 -0.35 10.80
C LEU A 246 4.11 -1.77 10.87
N TYR A 247 5.26 -2.01 10.21
CA TYR A 247 6.00 -3.26 10.26
C TYR A 247 6.68 -3.51 11.62
N GLY A 248 6.85 -2.47 12.45
CA GLY A 248 7.65 -2.52 13.66
C GLY A 248 8.83 -1.55 13.53
N ASP A 249 10.06 -2.05 13.55
CA ASP A 249 11.23 -1.16 13.54
C ASP A 249 11.32 -0.34 12.24
N PHE A 250 11.48 0.98 12.38
CA PHE A 250 11.52 1.92 11.26
C PHE A 250 12.82 1.84 10.48
N ALA A 251 13.95 1.64 11.16
CA ALA A 251 15.26 1.54 10.52
C ALA A 251 15.37 0.22 9.73
N GLU A 252 14.92 -0.89 10.33
CA GLU A 252 14.83 -2.20 9.66
C GLU A 252 13.91 -2.11 8.43
N ALA A 253 12.74 -1.47 8.55
CA ALA A 253 11.85 -1.24 7.40
C ALA A 253 12.50 -0.40 6.29
N LEU A 254 13.23 0.67 6.64
CA LEU A 254 13.91 1.55 5.69
C LEU A 254 15.08 0.84 4.99
N GLU A 255 15.83 0.01 5.72
CA GLU A 255 16.89 -0.83 5.16
C GLU A 255 16.34 -1.79 4.09
N HIS A 256 15.17 -2.39 4.31
CA HIS A 256 14.50 -3.20 3.30
C HIS A 256 14.13 -2.42 2.04
N LEU A 257 13.69 -1.17 2.20
CA LEU A 257 13.30 -0.31 1.08
C LEU A 257 14.50 0.12 0.24
N GLN A 258 15.66 0.32 0.88
CA GLN A 258 16.94 0.63 0.25
C GLN A 258 17.54 -0.60 -0.47
N HIS A 259 17.68 -1.71 0.25
CA HIS A 259 18.31 -2.94 -0.27
C HIS A 259 17.35 -3.86 -1.04
N ARG A 260 16.12 -3.40 -1.30
CA ARG A 260 15.06 -4.09 -2.04
C ARG A 260 14.74 -5.48 -1.48
N VAL A 261 14.47 -5.54 -0.19
CA VAL A 261 14.14 -6.79 0.52
C VAL A 261 12.62 -6.94 0.69
N ILE A 262 12.09 -8.11 0.37
CA ILE A 262 10.72 -8.50 0.71
C ILE A 262 10.75 -9.15 2.09
N ALA A 263 10.13 -8.49 3.07
CA ALA A 263 9.93 -9.01 4.42
C ALA A 263 8.51 -8.71 4.91
N THR A 264 7.95 -9.60 5.72
CA THR A 264 6.70 -9.43 6.46
C THR A 264 6.82 -10.11 7.82
N ARG A 265 6.17 -9.58 8.86
CA ARG A 265 6.10 -10.22 10.19
C ARG A 265 4.79 -10.96 10.43
N SER A 266 3.78 -10.69 9.60
CA SER A 266 2.42 -11.22 9.71
C SER A 266 1.94 -11.83 8.39
N PRO A 267 2.57 -12.93 7.92
CA PRO A 267 2.14 -13.60 6.70
C PRO A 267 0.66 -14.01 6.75
N GLU A 268 0.14 -14.39 7.92
CA GLU A 268 -1.26 -14.76 8.18
C GLU A 268 -2.29 -13.63 7.95
N GLU A 269 -1.82 -12.38 7.89
CA GLU A 269 -2.65 -11.22 7.60
C GLU A 269 -2.73 -10.91 6.09
N ILE A 270 -1.94 -11.59 5.24
CA ILE A 270 -1.93 -11.38 3.79
C ILE A 270 -3.23 -11.93 3.14
N ARG A 271 -3.86 -11.10 2.31
CA ARG A 271 -5.00 -11.48 1.45
C ARG A 271 -4.50 -11.85 0.05
N GLY A 272 -5.35 -12.43 -0.79
CA GLY A 272 -4.99 -12.91 -2.13
C GLY A 272 -4.28 -11.89 -3.04
N GLY A 273 -4.57 -10.59 -2.89
CA GLY A 273 -3.87 -9.51 -3.59
C GLY A 273 -2.35 -9.44 -3.31
N GLY A 274 -1.92 -9.90 -2.14
CA GLY A 274 -0.51 -9.93 -1.75
C GLY A 274 0.34 -10.85 -2.62
N LEU A 275 -0.23 -11.89 -3.26
CA LEU A 275 0.47 -12.71 -4.26
C LEU A 275 0.87 -11.88 -5.49
N LEU A 276 -0.04 -11.01 -5.96
CA LEU A 276 0.19 -10.14 -7.11
C LEU A 276 1.26 -9.10 -6.77
N LYS A 277 1.18 -8.51 -5.57
CA LYS A 277 2.17 -7.57 -5.04
C LYS A 277 3.54 -8.21 -4.84
N TYR A 278 3.61 -9.44 -4.35
CA TYR A 278 4.84 -10.21 -4.24
C TYR A 278 5.51 -10.40 -5.61
N CYS A 279 4.74 -10.75 -6.65
CA CYS A 279 5.27 -10.86 -8.02
C CYS A 279 5.70 -9.50 -8.58
N HIS A 280 4.95 -8.42 -8.30
CA HIS A 280 5.26 -7.04 -8.67
C HIS A 280 6.55 -6.51 -8.03
N LEU A 281 6.86 -6.94 -6.79
CA LEU A 281 8.13 -6.69 -6.11
C LEU A 281 9.28 -7.48 -6.76
N LEU A 282 9.09 -8.79 -7.01
CA LEU A 282 10.12 -9.64 -7.65
C LEU A 282 10.59 -9.08 -9.00
N VAL A 283 9.68 -8.62 -9.87
CA VAL A 283 10.04 -8.04 -11.18
C VAL A 283 10.69 -6.65 -11.10
N ARG A 284 10.67 -6.00 -9.94
CA ARG A 284 11.44 -4.77 -9.64
C ARG A 284 12.80 -5.07 -8.98
N GLY A 285 13.19 -6.34 -8.95
CA GLY A 285 14.46 -6.83 -8.43
C GLY A 285 14.47 -7.04 -6.92
N PHE A 286 13.32 -6.97 -6.24
CA PHE A 286 13.26 -7.23 -4.81
C PHE A 286 13.43 -8.72 -4.53
N ARG A 287 14.07 -9.06 -3.40
CA ARG A 287 14.38 -10.44 -3.00
C ARG A 287 13.88 -10.71 -1.59
N ALA A 288 13.37 -11.92 -1.31
CA ALA A 288 13.00 -12.29 0.06
C ALA A 288 14.21 -12.21 1.00
N ARG A 289 13.99 -11.85 2.27
CA ARG A 289 15.04 -11.88 3.30
C ARG A 289 15.64 -13.30 3.37
N PRO A 290 16.97 -13.47 3.52
CA PRO A 290 17.61 -14.80 3.57
C PRO A 290 17.05 -15.78 4.62
N SER A 291 16.46 -15.28 5.72
CA SER A 291 15.85 -16.10 6.77
C SER A 291 14.37 -16.45 6.55
N THR A 292 13.74 -15.98 5.47
CA THR A 292 12.33 -16.29 5.16
C THR A 292 12.20 -17.62 4.42
N ASP A 293 11.36 -18.55 4.91
CA ASP A 293 10.92 -19.69 4.08
C ASP A 293 10.02 -19.18 2.95
N VAL A 294 10.67 -18.94 1.80
CA VAL A 294 10.03 -18.51 0.55
C VAL A 294 8.99 -19.53 0.08
N ARG A 295 9.19 -20.83 0.32
CA ARG A 295 8.24 -21.87 -0.10
C ARG A 295 7.01 -21.91 0.82
N ALA A 296 7.14 -21.68 2.12
CA ALA A 296 5.97 -21.49 2.99
C ALA A 296 5.21 -20.21 2.63
N LEU A 297 5.91 -19.09 2.46
CA LEU A 297 5.29 -17.80 2.13
C LEU A 297 4.55 -17.85 0.78
N GLN A 298 5.15 -18.42 -0.26
CA GLN A 298 4.50 -18.59 -1.57
C GLN A 298 3.32 -19.55 -1.50
N ARG A 299 3.43 -20.71 -0.83
CA ARG A 299 2.29 -21.63 -0.62
C ARG A 299 1.13 -20.93 0.08
N TYR A 300 1.41 -20.12 1.10
CA TYR A 300 0.40 -19.34 1.82
C TYR A 300 -0.27 -18.31 0.89
N MET A 301 0.51 -17.48 0.19
CA MET A 301 -0.04 -16.46 -0.72
C MET A 301 -0.84 -17.08 -1.88
N CYS A 302 -0.41 -18.21 -2.43
CA CYS A 302 -1.20 -18.97 -3.41
C CYS A 302 -2.51 -19.46 -2.79
N SER A 303 -2.48 -20.14 -1.64
CA SER A 303 -3.69 -20.58 -0.94
C SER A 303 -4.67 -19.43 -0.68
N ARG A 304 -4.19 -18.27 -0.22
CA ARG A 304 -5.01 -17.07 0.00
C ARG A 304 -5.54 -16.45 -1.29
N PHE A 305 -4.81 -16.51 -2.39
CA PHE A 305 -5.29 -16.06 -3.71
C PHE A 305 -6.52 -16.86 -4.15
N PHE A 306 -6.48 -18.19 -4.05
CA PHE A 306 -7.60 -19.03 -4.43
C PHE A 306 -8.77 -18.99 -3.43
N ILE A 307 -8.52 -18.77 -2.13
CA ILE A 307 -9.60 -18.56 -1.15
C ILE A 307 -10.31 -17.22 -1.34
N ASP A 308 -9.58 -16.15 -1.67
CA ASP A 308 -10.17 -14.81 -1.86
C ASP A 308 -10.72 -14.59 -3.28
N PHE A 309 -10.29 -15.39 -4.27
CA PHE A 309 -10.77 -15.36 -5.67
C PHE A 309 -11.02 -16.79 -6.19
N PRO A 310 -12.10 -17.48 -5.75
CA PRO A 310 -12.35 -18.87 -6.12
C PRO A 310 -12.62 -19.03 -7.62
N ASP A 311 -13.47 -18.18 -8.20
CA ASP A 311 -13.90 -18.31 -9.60
C ASP A 311 -12.89 -17.73 -10.59
N LEU A 312 -12.69 -18.42 -11.72
CA LEU A 312 -11.83 -17.95 -12.82
C LEU A 312 -12.25 -16.56 -13.36
N ALA A 313 -13.54 -16.23 -13.30
CA ALA A 313 -14.06 -14.91 -13.68
C ALA A 313 -13.64 -13.81 -12.67
N GLU A 314 -13.65 -14.11 -11.38
CA GLU A 314 -13.15 -13.21 -10.32
C GLU A 314 -11.63 -13.03 -10.46
N GLN A 315 -10.89 -14.11 -10.68
CA GLN A 315 -9.44 -14.09 -10.92
C GLN A 315 -9.09 -13.23 -12.14
N LYS A 316 -9.75 -13.43 -13.29
CA LYS A 316 -9.56 -12.62 -14.50
C LYS A 316 -9.85 -11.13 -14.26
N ARG A 317 -10.94 -10.82 -13.57
CA ARG A 317 -11.33 -9.43 -13.21
C ARG A 317 -10.31 -8.78 -12.27
N THR A 318 -9.81 -9.51 -11.27
CA THR A 318 -8.81 -9.03 -10.32
C THR A 318 -7.44 -8.85 -10.98
N LEU A 319 -7.01 -9.80 -11.81
CA LEU A 319 -5.77 -9.70 -12.58
C LEU A 319 -5.81 -8.50 -13.54
N GLY A 320 -6.86 -8.36 -14.37
CA GLY A 320 -7.01 -7.22 -15.28
C GLY A 320 -6.88 -5.88 -14.56
N ARG A 321 -7.70 -5.66 -13.52
CA ARG A 321 -7.64 -4.46 -12.67
C ARG A 321 -6.28 -4.22 -12.02
N TYR A 322 -5.57 -5.27 -11.63
CA TYR A 322 -4.22 -5.15 -11.07
C TYR A 322 -3.22 -4.71 -12.13
N LEU A 323 -3.26 -5.32 -13.33
CA LEU A 323 -2.37 -4.97 -14.43
C LEU A 323 -2.60 -3.54 -14.92
N GLU A 324 -3.87 -3.16 -15.16
CA GLU A 324 -4.30 -1.81 -15.52
C GLU A 324 -3.79 -0.76 -14.53
N ALA A 325 -3.89 -1.04 -13.22
CA ALA A 325 -3.59 -0.08 -12.17
C ALA A 325 -2.10 -0.07 -11.74
N HIS A 326 -1.29 -1.07 -12.11
CA HIS A 326 0.13 -1.17 -11.72
C HIS A 326 1.11 -1.13 -12.91
N PHE A 327 0.64 -1.21 -14.15
CA PHE A 327 1.45 -1.15 -15.37
C PHE A 327 0.74 -0.26 -16.42
N GLY A 328 1.13 1.02 -16.45
CA GLY A 328 0.56 2.01 -17.36
C GLY A 328 0.84 1.74 -18.84
N GLU A 329 0.30 2.59 -19.70
CA GLU A 329 0.50 2.52 -21.16
C GLU A 329 2.01 2.54 -21.48
N GLY A 330 2.48 1.52 -22.21
CA GLY A 330 3.89 1.32 -22.54
C GLY A 330 4.68 0.39 -21.60
N ASP A 331 4.20 0.04 -20.40
CA ASP A 331 4.93 -0.88 -19.49
C ASP A 331 4.63 -2.38 -19.76
N SER A 332 4.37 -2.72 -21.02
CA SER A 332 3.94 -4.06 -21.46
C SER A 332 5.02 -5.13 -21.23
N THR A 333 6.30 -4.78 -21.31
CA THR A 333 7.41 -5.70 -20.98
C THR A 333 7.43 -6.09 -19.49
N ARG A 334 7.19 -5.16 -18.55
CA ARG A 334 7.09 -5.52 -17.12
C ARG A 334 5.76 -6.19 -16.79
N ARG A 335 4.67 -5.82 -17.49
CA ARG A 335 3.36 -6.51 -17.42
C ARG A 335 3.54 -8.00 -17.76
N TYR A 336 4.20 -8.30 -18.88
CA TYR A 336 4.59 -9.65 -19.30
C TYR A 336 5.46 -10.35 -18.24
N ALA A 337 6.56 -9.73 -17.81
CA ALA A 337 7.46 -10.32 -16.82
C ALA A 337 6.76 -10.63 -15.49
N CYS A 338 5.80 -9.80 -15.06
CA CYS A 338 5.01 -10.01 -13.86
C CYS A 338 4.07 -11.21 -14.00
N LEU A 339 3.46 -11.40 -15.16
CA LEU A 339 2.59 -12.55 -15.45
C LEU A 339 3.40 -13.85 -15.57
N VAL A 340 4.57 -13.83 -16.21
CA VAL A 340 5.50 -14.98 -16.22
C VAL A 340 5.95 -15.35 -14.80
N THR A 341 6.26 -14.34 -13.97
CA THR A 341 6.63 -14.54 -12.56
C THR A 341 5.48 -15.14 -11.76
N LEU A 342 4.25 -14.64 -11.94
CA LEU A 342 3.05 -15.15 -11.28
C LEU A 342 2.74 -16.59 -11.72
N HIS A 343 2.77 -16.88 -13.02
CA HIS A 343 2.59 -18.22 -13.57
C HIS A 343 3.57 -19.22 -12.93
N ARG A 344 4.85 -18.84 -12.84
CA ARG A 344 5.88 -19.66 -12.21
C ARG A 344 5.58 -19.92 -10.73
N VAL A 345 5.27 -18.89 -9.94
CA VAL A 345 4.96 -19.03 -8.51
C VAL A 345 3.71 -19.87 -8.28
N VAL A 346 2.63 -19.64 -9.05
CA VAL A 346 1.39 -20.45 -8.97
C VAL A 346 1.64 -21.90 -9.34
N ASN A 347 2.44 -22.18 -10.38
CA ASN A 347 2.77 -23.55 -10.78
C ASN A 347 3.59 -24.30 -9.70
N GLU A 348 4.63 -23.66 -9.17
CA GLU A 348 5.56 -24.25 -8.19
C GLU A 348 4.98 -24.37 -6.77
N SER A 349 4.12 -23.45 -6.34
CA SER A 349 3.67 -23.33 -4.94
C SER A 349 2.20 -23.66 -4.68
N THR A 350 1.44 -24.05 -5.70
CA THR A 350 0.06 -24.54 -5.49
C THR A 350 0.05 -26.02 -5.16
N VAL A 351 -0.38 -26.37 -3.94
CA VAL A 351 -0.33 -27.75 -3.40
C VAL A 351 -1.71 -28.42 -3.34
N CYS A 352 -2.71 -27.78 -2.72
CA CYS A 352 -3.94 -28.46 -2.28
C CYS A 352 -5.17 -28.27 -3.18
N LEU A 353 -5.02 -27.73 -4.38
CA LEU A 353 -6.13 -27.47 -5.32
C LEU A 353 -6.27 -28.58 -6.35
N MET A 354 -7.46 -28.70 -6.94
CA MET A 354 -7.68 -29.66 -8.00
C MET A 354 -6.79 -29.32 -9.20
N ASN A 355 -6.25 -30.36 -9.84
CA ASN A 355 -5.43 -30.21 -11.04
C ASN A 355 -6.18 -29.54 -12.21
N HIS A 356 -7.50 -29.37 -12.16
CA HIS A 356 -8.25 -28.60 -13.13
C HIS A 356 -8.19 -27.08 -12.84
N GLU A 357 -8.56 -26.65 -11.62
CA GLU A 357 -8.54 -25.25 -11.18
C GLU A 357 -7.16 -24.62 -11.38
N ARG A 358 -6.10 -25.33 -10.94
CA ARG A 358 -4.71 -24.88 -11.11
C ARG A 358 -4.36 -24.68 -12.60
N ARG A 359 -4.80 -25.57 -13.50
CA ARG A 359 -4.56 -25.42 -14.94
C ARG A 359 -5.32 -24.22 -15.50
N GLN A 360 -6.62 -24.10 -15.24
CA GLN A 360 -7.43 -22.97 -15.71
C GLN A 360 -6.82 -21.62 -15.34
N THR A 361 -6.30 -21.48 -14.11
CA THR A 361 -5.63 -20.25 -13.65
C THR A 361 -4.28 -20.03 -14.34
N LEU A 362 -3.48 -21.07 -14.55
CA LEU A 362 -2.23 -20.97 -15.32
C LEU A 362 -2.48 -20.61 -16.78
N ASP A 363 -3.47 -21.25 -17.42
CA ASP A 363 -3.89 -20.99 -18.81
C ASP A 363 -4.40 -19.54 -18.97
N LEU A 364 -5.12 -19.02 -17.98
CA LEU A 364 -5.54 -17.62 -17.90
C LEU A 364 -4.33 -16.66 -17.80
N ILE A 365 -3.38 -16.93 -16.89
CA ILE A 365 -2.18 -16.09 -16.72
C ILE A 365 -1.32 -16.14 -17.99
N ALA A 366 -1.18 -17.31 -18.62
CA ALA A 366 -0.48 -17.49 -19.89
C ALA A 366 -1.16 -16.71 -21.02
N THR A 367 -2.49 -16.79 -21.15
CA THR A 367 -3.26 -16.01 -22.13
C THR A 367 -3.03 -14.50 -21.97
N LEU A 368 -3.09 -13.99 -20.73
CA LEU A 368 -2.81 -12.58 -20.43
C LEU A 368 -1.34 -12.21 -20.75
N ALA A 369 -0.39 -13.12 -20.52
CA ALA A 369 1.02 -12.89 -20.85
C ALA A 369 1.23 -12.81 -22.36
N LEU A 370 0.64 -13.72 -23.15
CA LEU A 370 0.71 -13.68 -24.62
C LEU A 370 0.08 -12.39 -25.18
N GLN A 371 -1.01 -11.90 -24.59
CA GLN A 371 -1.59 -10.59 -24.92
C GLN A 371 -0.61 -9.43 -24.62
N ALA A 372 -0.03 -9.39 -23.42
CA ALA A 372 0.99 -8.40 -23.05
C ALA A 372 2.29 -8.51 -23.88
N LEU A 373 2.52 -9.64 -24.57
CA LEU A 373 3.62 -9.84 -25.50
C LEU A 373 3.28 -9.35 -26.91
N ALA A 374 2.04 -9.56 -27.40
CA ALA A 374 1.55 -8.98 -28.65
C ALA A 374 1.61 -7.43 -28.63
N GLU A 375 1.31 -6.83 -27.48
CA GLU A 375 1.40 -5.39 -27.22
C GLU A 375 2.83 -4.81 -27.35
N GLN A 376 3.88 -5.63 -27.43
CA GLN A 376 5.28 -5.18 -27.53
C GLN A 376 5.77 -5.02 -28.99
N GLY A 377 4.99 -5.42 -29.99
CA GLY A 377 5.24 -5.07 -31.39
C GLY A 377 4.86 -6.16 -32.41
N PRO A 378 4.74 -5.81 -33.70
CA PRO A 378 4.18 -6.70 -34.73
C PRO A 378 4.96 -8.00 -34.96
N ALA A 379 6.26 -8.04 -34.64
CA ALA A 379 7.05 -9.27 -34.70
C ALA A 379 6.62 -10.30 -33.64
N ALA A 380 6.19 -9.85 -32.45
CA ALA A 380 5.61 -10.72 -31.43
C ALA A 380 4.20 -11.18 -31.84
N THR A 381 3.39 -10.29 -32.41
CA THR A 381 2.08 -10.65 -32.98
C THR A 381 2.19 -11.70 -34.07
N ALA A 382 3.20 -11.62 -34.94
CA ALA A 382 3.47 -12.62 -35.97
C ALA A 382 3.87 -13.98 -35.37
N ALA A 383 4.69 -14.01 -34.32
CA ALA A 383 5.05 -15.26 -33.62
C ALA A 383 3.83 -15.93 -32.96
N LEU A 384 2.90 -15.13 -32.42
CA LEU A 384 1.65 -15.62 -31.83
C LEU A 384 0.65 -16.12 -32.90
N ALA A 385 0.59 -15.45 -34.05
CA ALA A 385 -0.22 -15.87 -35.20
C ALA A 385 0.34 -17.11 -35.92
N TRP A 386 1.61 -17.46 -35.71
CA TRP A 386 2.23 -18.67 -36.27
C TRP A 386 1.87 -19.95 -35.51
N CYS A 387 1.30 -19.85 -34.31
CA CYS A 387 0.70 -21.00 -33.62
C CYS A 387 -0.53 -21.48 -34.41
N PRO A 388 -0.52 -22.66 -35.05
CA PRO A 388 -1.68 -23.13 -35.79
C PRO A 388 -2.82 -23.44 -34.82
N ALA A 389 -4.06 -23.15 -35.23
CA ALA A 389 -5.22 -23.68 -34.54
C ALA A 389 -5.20 -25.22 -34.67
N GLY A 390 -4.87 -25.91 -33.58
CA GLY A 390 -4.77 -27.36 -33.56
C GLY A 390 -6.12 -28.01 -33.86
N THR A 391 -6.21 -28.68 -35.01
CA THR A 391 -7.33 -29.58 -35.33
C THR A 391 -7.38 -30.74 -34.34
N ASP A 392 -8.57 -31.31 -34.13
CA ASP A 392 -8.83 -32.34 -33.13
C ASP A 392 -7.83 -33.51 -33.12
N GLY A 393 -7.48 -33.96 -31.92
CA GLY A 393 -6.97 -35.31 -31.68
C GLY A 393 -5.60 -35.39 -31.00
N LEU A 394 -5.58 -36.19 -29.93
CA LEU A 394 -4.41 -36.71 -29.20
C LEU A 394 -3.57 -35.69 -28.40
N VAL A 395 -3.32 -36.02 -27.13
CA VAL A 395 -2.54 -35.20 -26.19
C VAL A 395 -1.09 -35.67 -26.14
N PRO A 396 -0.08 -34.82 -26.44
CA PRO A 396 1.28 -35.00 -25.98
C PRO A 396 1.43 -34.43 -24.56
N ALA A 397 1.99 -35.22 -23.64
CA ALA A 397 2.39 -34.70 -22.34
C ALA A 397 3.65 -33.80 -22.46
N THR A 398 3.89 -32.95 -21.46
CA THR A 398 5.11 -32.15 -21.26
C THR A 398 5.53 -31.22 -22.42
N VAL A 399 4.91 -30.04 -22.50
CA VAL A 399 5.54 -28.89 -23.18
C VAL A 399 6.61 -28.30 -22.25
N SER A 400 7.88 -28.58 -22.51
CA SER A 400 9.01 -28.08 -21.71
C SER A 400 9.62 -26.83 -22.35
N TYR A 401 9.33 -25.66 -21.78
CA TYR A 401 9.81 -24.37 -22.29
C TYR A 401 11.26 -24.07 -21.86
N TYR A 402 12.23 -24.72 -22.50
CA TYR A 402 13.61 -24.23 -22.49
C TYR A 402 13.78 -23.11 -23.52
N VAL A 403 13.68 -21.86 -23.05
CA VAL A 403 14.17 -20.69 -23.81
C VAL A 403 15.66 -20.53 -23.51
N THR A 404 16.51 -20.70 -24.53
CA THR A 404 17.96 -20.48 -24.40
C THR A 404 18.27 -19.02 -24.06
N PRO A 405 19.12 -18.73 -23.06
CA PRO A 405 19.51 -17.36 -22.73
C PRO A 405 20.32 -16.75 -23.87
N VAL A 406 19.91 -15.58 -24.36
CA VAL A 406 20.64 -14.83 -25.39
C VAL A 406 21.93 -14.28 -24.78
N GLN A 407 23.06 -14.86 -25.16
CA GLN A 407 24.39 -14.44 -24.72
C GLN A 407 24.81 -13.15 -25.43
N PRO A 408 25.45 -12.17 -24.75
CA PRO A 408 25.85 -10.91 -25.38
C PRO A 408 26.83 -11.09 -26.54
N LEU A 409 26.61 -10.34 -27.63
CA LEU A 409 27.48 -10.33 -28.80
C LEU A 409 28.84 -9.66 -28.46
N LEU A 410 29.87 -10.48 -28.24
CA LEU A 410 31.26 -10.05 -28.41
C LEU A 410 31.63 -10.07 -29.90
N ALA A 411 32.46 -9.12 -30.31
CA ALA A 411 32.77 -8.87 -31.72
C ALA A 411 33.49 -10.05 -32.38
N ARG A 412 33.10 -10.36 -33.62
CA ARG A 412 33.64 -11.47 -34.41
C ARG A 412 34.81 -11.01 -35.26
N ALA A 413 36.00 -11.57 -35.02
CA ALA A 413 37.09 -11.57 -35.99
C ALA A 413 37.09 -12.91 -36.76
N HIS A 414 37.43 -12.87 -38.05
CA HIS A 414 37.64 -14.05 -38.89
C HIS A 414 39.07 -14.61 -38.63
N SER A 415 39.46 -15.83 -39.02
CA SER A 415 39.05 -16.59 -40.22
C SER A 415 39.31 -18.11 -40.13
N TYR A 416 38.42 -18.87 -40.79
CA TYR A 416 38.47 -20.21 -41.42
C TYR A 416 39.41 -21.37 -40.96
N PRO A 417 38.99 -22.65 -41.15
CA PRO A 417 39.61 -23.81 -40.51
C PRO A 417 40.42 -24.72 -41.45
N THR A 418 41.08 -25.73 -40.85
CA THR A 418 41.41 -27.01 -41.52
C THR A 418 41.22 -28.18 -40.55
N TRP A 419 40.97 -29.37 -41.09
CA TRP A 419 40.68 -30.61 -40.34
C TRP A 419 41.96 -31.38 -39.99
N LEU A 420 41.93 -32.19 -38.92
CA LEU A 420 42.07 -33.67 -38.92
C LEU A 420 42.11 -34.22 -37.45
N PRO A 421 41.95 -35.53 -37.19
CA PRO A 421 41.42 -36.03 -35.91
C PRO A 421 42.40 -36.87 -35.04
N CYS A 422 41.93 -37.20 -33.83
CA CYS A 422 42.27 -38.35 -32.97
C CYS A 422 43.74 -38.65 -32.61
N ASN A 423 44.03 -38.56 -31.31
CA ASN A 423 44.27 -39.74 -30.47
C ASN A 423 43.58 -39.53 -29.10
#